data_AF-A0A9E4AA92-F1
#
_entry.id   AF-A0A9E4AA92-F1
#
_cell.length_a   1.000
_cell.length_b   1.000
_cell.length_c   1.000
_cell.angle_alpha   90.00
_cell.angle_beta   90.00
_cell.angle_gamma   90.00
#
_symmetry.space_group_name_H-M   'P 1'
#
loop_
_entity.id
_entity.type
_entity.pdbx_description
1 polymer ?
#
loop_
_entity_poly.entity_id
_entity_poly.type
_entity_poly.pdbx_seq_one_letter_code
_entity_poly.pdbx_strand_id
1 'polypeptide(L)'
;MITLPQEEDAAKPFRMEVEVDRGVATYPYPLPEKSADEFLDDERKGWGETQNNSSSPAHVEVTATPSATMKVKNHDETLGAVKWGELEEKGKIAPNERVQVEIVDSGRNWVHTTVVDDETNQPIPCRIHFRSPKGIPYAPHGHHAHVNSNNGTWHIDVGGDVRLGQISYAYTDGTCQGWLPRGEVIVDVARGYEYEPLRTKVEIQPGQRELTLRLKRWCNMNAERYFSGDTHVHFLSTQGSHTEAQGEDLNVVNLLLSQWGHLFTNTEEFIGRPTVSDDGRSIVYATQENRQHLLGHLTLLGLKEQVSPWCSDGPGEAELGGNMETTLSHWADACHAQGGTVVLPHIPNPNCEPATLIATNRVDAVEYLTEAMYGHIEYYRYLNCGYKLPLVGGTDKMTSDVPVGVYRTYVHIPDDQEFNYDNWCKYLRAGNTFLSGGPIIRLTVDGQPIGSTINLPGNGGTGIHIPHSHVRNCSGGEGCRLDSGE
;
A
#
# COMPACT_ATOMS: atom_id res chain seq x y z
N MET A 1 -4.22 24.36 -16.73
CA MET A 1 -5.47 23.89 -16.13
C MET A 1 -6.60 24.11 -17.13
N ILE A 2 -7.53 23.16 -17.22
CA ILE A 2 -8.71 23.19 -18.07
C ILE A 2 -9.93 23.02 -17.15
N THR A 3 -10.95 23.84 -17.35
CA THR A 3 -12.23 23.76 -16.66
C THR A 3 -13.34 23.79 -17.70
N LEU A 4 -14.35 22.94 -17.52
CA LEU A 4 -15.53 22.88 -18.38
C LEU A 4 -16.70 23.52 -17.62
N PRO A 5 -17.12 24.76 -17.92
CA PRO A 5 -18.15 25.44 -17.14
C PRO A 5 -19.57 24.88 -17.35
N GLN A 6 -19.80 24.16 -18.45
CA GLN A 6 -21.07 23.51 -18.72
C GLN A 6 -21.11 22.12 -18.08
N GLU A 7 -22.14 21.88 -17.25
CA GLU A 7 -22.31 20.63 -16.51
C GLU A 7 -22.36 19.39 -17.42
N GLU A 8 -22.99 19.53 -18.60
CA GLU A 8 -23.09 18.43 -19.57
C GLU A 8 -21.73 17.97 -20.12
N ASP A 9 -20.72 18.84 -20.11
CA ASP A 9 -19.35 18.50 -20.51
C ASP A 9 -18.49 18.11 -19.31
N ALA A 10 -18.70 18.76 -18.15
CA ALA A 10 -17.97 18.52 -16.92
C ALA A 10 -18.23 17.13 -16.33
N ALA A 11 -19.50 16.73 -16.23
CA ALA A 11 -19.91 15.48 -15.58
C ALA A 11 -19.69 14.23 -16.46
N LYS A 12 -19.25 14.37 -17.71
CA LYS A 12 -18.92 13.23 -18.57
C LYS A 12 -17.78 12.41 -17.96
N PRO A 13 -17.76 11.08 -18.16
CA PRO A 13 -16.61 10.25 -17.80
C PRO A 13 -15.34 10.79 -18.44
N PHE A 14 -14.25 10.83 -17.68
CA PHE A 14 -12.99 11.42 -18.09
C PHE A 14 -12.45 10.78 -19.39
N ARG A 15 -12.47 11.55 -20.47
CA ARG A 15 -11.87 11.19 -21.77
C ARG A 15 -11.39 12.44 -22.51
N MET A 16 -10.74 13.32 -21.76
CA MET A 16 -10.21 14.58 -22.28
C MET A 16 -8.92 14.35 -23.07
N GLU A 17 -8.80 15.03 -24.20
CA GLU A 17 -7.61 15.05 -25.04
C GLU A 17 -7.23 16.51 -25.34
N VAL A 18 -5.93 16.76 -25.45
CA VAL A 18 -5.39 18.08 -25.81
C VAL A 18 -4.47 17.92 -27.02
N GLU A 19 -4.86 18.54 -28.13
CA GLU A 19 -4.07 18.56 -29.37
C GLU A 19 -3.38 19.91 -29.53
N VAL A 20 -2.12 19.90 -29.94
CA VAL A 20 -1.35 21.11 -30.22
C VAL A 20 -0.71 21.00 -31.60
N ASP A 21 -1.06 21.89 -32.52
CA ASP A 21 -0.62 21.80 -33.93
C ASP A 21 0.90 22.02 -34.13
N ARG A 22 1.51 22.87 -33.30
CA ARG A 22 2.93 23.27 -33.34
C ARG A 22 3.54 23.24 -31.94
N GLY A 23 3.39 22.10 -31.30
CA GLY A 23 3.83 21.82 -29.94
C GLY A 23 3.53 20.38 -29.56
N VAL A 24 3.66 20.10 -28.27
CA VAL A 24 3.37 18.80 -27.67
C VAL A 24 2.62 19.04 -26.36
N ALA A 25 1.65 18.18 -26.06
CA ALA A 25 0.96 18.13 -24.79
C ALA A 25 1.18 16.76 -24.15
N THR A 26 1.21 16.71 -22.83
CA THR A 26 1.06 15.44 -22.10
C THR A 26 -0.39 14.98 -22.15
N TYR A 27 -0.67 13.80 -21.60
CA TYR A 27 -2.04 13.41 -21.32
C TYR A 27 -2.67 14.39 -20.32
N PRO A 28 -3.95 14.77 -20.52
CA PRO A 28 -4.71 15.44 -19.50
C PRO A 28 -4.99 14.50 -18.33
N TYR A 29 -5.02 15.03 -17.11
CA TYR A 29 -5.37 14.30 -15.89
C TYR A 29 -6.47 15.03 -15.13
N PRO A 30 -7.49 14.32 -14.63
CA PRO A 30 -8.49 14.92 -13.76
C PRO A 30 -7.82 15.38 -12.47
N LEU A 31 -8.17 16.57 -12.03
CA LEU A 31 -7.78 17.10 -10.73
C LEU A 31 -8.82 16.71 -9.67
N PRO A 32 -8.46 16.70 -8.37
CA PRO A 32 -9.39 16.36 -7.30
C PRO A 32 -10.68 17.20 -7.30
N GLU A 33 -11.78 16.61 -6.85
CA GLU A 33 -13.05 17.31 -6.65
C GLU A 33 -13.04 18.19 -5.40
N LYS A 34 -12.35 17.74 -4.33
CA LYS A 34 -12.27 18.50 -3.08
C LYS A 34 -11.40 19.74 -3.25
N SER A 35 -11.82 20.81 -2.58
CA SER A 35 -10.99 21.99 -2.40
C SER A 35 -9.74 21.70 -1.56
N ALA A 36 -8.78 22.63 -1.58
CA ALA A 36 -7.59 22.56 -0.74
C ALA A 36 -7.93 22.43 0.74
N ASP A 37 -8.90 23.21 1.22
CA ASP A 37 -9.30 23.25 2.64
C ASP A 37 -9.99 21.94 3.04
N GLU A 38 -10.94 21.44 2.23
CA GLU A 38 -11.57 20.14 2.46
C GLU A 38 -10.56 19.00 2.51
N PHE A 39 -9.51 19.04 1.68
CA PHE A 39 -8.45 18.03 1.70
C PHE A 39 -7.55 18.13 2.94
N LEU A 40 -7.22 19.34 3.38
CA LEU A 40 -6.43 19.58 4.59
C LEU A 40 -7.16 19.16 5.87
N ASP A 41 -8.47 19.37 5.89
CA ASP A 41 -9.36 19.05 7.02
C ASP A 41 -9.81 17.57 7.02
N ASP A 42 -9.61 16.83 5.92
CA ASP A 42 -9.94 15.40 5.83
C ASP A 42 -9.12 14.57 6.83
N GLU A 43 -9.80 13.70 7.57
CA GLU A 43 -9.19 12.83 8.58
C GLU A 43 -8.34 11.69 7.98
N ARG A 44 -8.51 11.38 6.69
CA ARG A 44 -7.77 10.34 5.95
C ARG A 44 -6.41 10.83 5.44
N LYS A 45 -5.66 11.50 6.31
CA LYS A 45 -4.28 11.97 6.02
C LYS A 45 -3.39 10.78 5.70
N GLY A 46 -2.58 10.88 4.65
CA GLY A 46 -1.81 9.75 4.14
C GLY A 46 -2.65 8.65 3.50
N TRP A 47 -3.98 8.67 3.47
CA TRP A 47 -4.81 7.58 2.94
C TRP A 47 -5.43 7.87 1.59
N GLY A 48 -4.73 8.69 0.80
CA GLY A 48 -5.17 9.06 -0.53
C GLY A 48 -6.38 9.99 -0.54
N GLU A 49 -7.07 9.98 -1.66
CA GLU A 49 -8.30 10.74 -1.92
C GLU A 49 -9.11 9.99 -2.98
N THR A 50 -10.43 10.10 -2.96
CA THR A 50 -11.28 9.48 -3.99
C THR A 50 -10.90 9.97 -5.38
N GLN A 51 -10.80 9.05 -6.35
CA GLN A 51 -10.54 9.37 -7.74
C GLN A 51 -11.68 10.23 -8.33
N ASN A 52 -11.33 11.38 -8.89
CA ASN A 52 -12.22 12.13 -9.77
C ASN A 52 -12.29 11.41 -11.13
N ASN A 53 -13.49 10.98 -11.50
CA ASN A 53 -13.78 10.31 -12.78
C ASN A 53 -14.48 11.23 -13.79
N SER A 54 -14.72 12.49 -13.44
CA SER A 54 -15.34 13.50 -14.29
C SER A 54 -14.31 14.25 -15.13
N SER A 55 -14.75 14.90 -16.21
CA SER A 55 -13.89 15.63 -17.16
C SER A 55 -13.43 17.01 -16.68
N SER A 56 -13.78 17.46 -15.47
CA SER A 56 -13.42 18.79 -14.97
C SER A 56 -13.29 18.83 -13.43
N PRO A 57 -12.33 19.59 -12.88
CA PRO A 57 -11.23 20.25 -13.57
C PRO A 57 -10.15 19.24 -14.00
N ALA A 58 -9.33 19.63 -14.98
CA ALA A 58 -8.21 18.83 -15.46
C ALA A 58 -6.93 19.67 -15.58
N HIS A 59 -5.78 19.02 -15.57
CA HIS A 59 -4.51 19.65 -15.93
C HIS A 59 -3.77 18.88 -17.01
N VAL A 60 -2.90 19.59 -17.71
CA VAL A 60 -2.08 19.09 -18.81
C VAL A 60 -0.83 19.96 -18.84
N GLU A 61 0.31 19.36 -19.18
CA GLU A 61 1.53 20.11 -19.48
C GLU A 61 1.64 20.29 -21.00
N VAL A 62 2.01 21.49 -21.43
CA VAL A 62 2.07 21.86 -22.84
C VAL A 62 3.35 22.64 -23.11
N THR A 63 4.04 22.29 -24.20
CA THR A 63 5.11 23.08 -24.78
C THR A 63 4.77 23.39 -26.24
N ALA A 64 4.74 24.66 -26.60
CA ALA A 64 4.27 25.06 -27.93
C ALA A 64 4.89 26.39 -28.37
N THR A 65 4.93 26.61 -29.68
CA THR A 65 5.28 27.94 -30.22
C THR A 65 4.14 28.93 -29.96
N PRO A 66 4.38 30.24 -29.80
CA PRO A 66 3.32 31.23 -29.58
C PRO A 66 2.23 31.23 -30.66
N SER A 67 2.58 30.86 -31.89
CA SER A 67 1.64 30.73 -33.01
C SER A 67 0.76 29.48 -33.00
N ALA A 68 1.02 28.54 -32.08
CA ALA A 68 0.33 27.27 -32.00
C ALA A 68 -1.15 27.46 -31.60
N THR A 69 -1.97 26.52 -32.06
CA THR A 69 -3.37 26.36 -31.67
C THR A 69 -3.46 25.12 -30.78
N MET A 70 -3.91 25.30 -29.55
CA MET A 70 -4.26 24.22 -28.64
C MET A 70 -5.76 23.96 -28.72
N LYS A 71 -6.17 22.72 -28.98
CA LYS A 71 -7.57 22.29 -28.97
C LYS A 71 -7.84 21.42 -27.75
N VAL A 72 -8.94 21.69 -27.07
CA VAL A 72 -9.45 20.85 -25.98
C VAL A 72 -10.57 19.99 -26.55
N LYS A 73 -10.42 18.67 -26.42
CA LYS A 73 -11.39 17.69 -26.89
C LYS A 73 -11.87 16.82 -25.73
N ASN A 74 -13.10 16.32 -25.81
CA ASN A 74 -13.64 15.35 -24.85
C ASN A 74 -14.51 14.37 -25.64
N HIS A 75 -14.22 13.06 -25.54
CA HIS A 75 -14.89 12.03 -26.37
C HIS A 75 -14.84 12.35 -27.87
N ASP A 76 -13.64 12.68 -28.38
CA ASP A 76 -13.37 13.03 -29.78
C ASP A 76 -14.02 14.35 -30.29
N GLU A 77 -14.93 14.95 -29.53
CA GLU A 77 -15.55 16.24 -29.81
C GLU A 77 -14.63 17.40 -29.44
N THR A 78 -14.43 18.37 -30.34
CA THR A 78 -13.69 19.61 -30.01
C THR A 78 -14.59 20.58 -29.26
N LEU A 79 -14.26 20.84 -27.99
CA LEU A 79 -15.02 21.75 -27.12
C LEU A 79 -14.58 23.21 -27.31
N GLY A 80 -13.29 23.44 -27.59
CA GLY A 80 -12.75 24.79 -27.78
C GLY A 80 -11.31 24.79 -28.29
N ALA A 81 -10.85 25.94 -28.78
CA ALA A 81 -9.49 26.13 -29.26
C ALA A 81 -8.93 27.48 -28.81
N VAL A 82 -7.66 27.50 -28.40
CA VAL A 82 -6.97 28.68 -27.87
C VAL A 82 -5.63 28.87 -28.59
N LYS A 83 -5.27 30.12 -28.91
CA LYS A 83 -3.92 30.45 -29.39
C LYS A 83 -2.94 30.49 -28.23
N TRP A 84 -1.85 29.74 -28.33
CA TRP A 84 -0.90 29.57 -27.23
C TRP A 84 -0.30 30.90 -26.77
N GLY A 85 0.18 31.73 -27.71
CA GLY A 85 0.76 33.04 -27.38
C GLY A 85 -0.23 34.02 -26.72
N GLU A 86 -1.52 33.95 -27.08
CA GLU A 86 -2.54 34.75 -26.38
C GLU A 86 -2.77 34.25 -24.95
N LEU A 87 -2.72 32.94 -24.75
CA LEU A 87 -2.85 32.33 -23.42
C LEU A 87 -1.66 32.69 -22.54
N GLU A 88 -0.44 32.72 -23.09
CA GLU A 88 0.77 33.20 -22.40
C GLU A 88 0.64 34.66 -21.97
N GLU A 89 0.09 35.54 -22.82
CA GLU A 89 -0.07 36.96 -22.52
C GLU A 89 -1.18 37.23 -21.48
N LYS A 90 -2.34 36.58 -21.64
CA LYS A 90 -3.52 36.81 -20.79
C LYS A 90 -3.52 35.98 -19.51
N GLY A 91 -2.75 34.90 -19.46
CA GLY A 91 -2.74 33.90 -18.38
C GLY A 91 -3.98 33.00 -18.33
N LYS A 92 -5.14 33.49 -18.80
CA LYS A 92 -6.42 32.80 -18.76
C LYS A 92 -7.29 33.19 -19.96
N ILE A 93 -7.89 32.19 -20.63
CA ILE A 93 -8.76 32.39 -21.79
C ILE A 93 -9.97 31.44 -21.71
N ALA A 94 -11.16 31.97 -21.98
CA ALA A 94 -12.35 31.19 -22.28
C ALA A 94 -12.72 31.43 -23.76
N PRO A 95 -12.37 30.52 -24.70
CA PRO A 95 -12.68 30.73 -26.12
C PRO A 95 -14.18 30.68 -26.43
N ASN A 96 -14.97 30.09 -25.53
CA ASN A 96 -16.42 30.02 -25.56
C ASN A 96 -16.96 29.70 -24.14
N GLU A 97 -18.25 29.42 -24.02
CA GLU A 97 -18.93 29.05 -22.78
C GLU A 97 -18.65 27.62 -22.28
N ARG A 98 -18.07 26.74 -23.12
CA ARG A 98 -17.83 25.32 -22.82
C ARG A 98 -16.46 25.05 -22.22
N VAL A 99 -15.46 25.88 -22.50
CA VAL A 99 -14.06 25.66 -22.09
C VAL A 99 -13.45 26.91 -21.51
N GLN A 100 -12.71 26.74 -20.43
CA GLN A 100 -11.78 27.73 -19.89
C GLN A 100 -10.40 27.09 -19.70
N VAL A 101 -9.36 27.80 -20.12
CA VAL A 101 -7.96 27.38 -19.98
C VAL A 101 -7.20 28.45 -19.20
N GLU A 102 -6.39 28.02 -18.25
CA GLU A 102 -5.59 28.88 -17.37
C GLU A 102 -4.16 28.32 -17.21
N ILE A 103 -3.15 29.18 -17.36
CA ILE A 103 -1.77 28.90 -16.98
C ILE A 103 -1.65 29.02 -15.46
N VAL A 104 -1.11 27.98 -14.84
CA VAL A 104 -1.03 27.85 -13.37
C VAL A 104 0.40 27.66 -12.87
N ASP A 105 1.40 27.88 -13.74
CA ASP A 105 2.81 27.85 -13.35
C ASP A 105 3.21 29.21 -12.75
N SER A 106 3.47 29.23 -11.44
CA SER A 106 3.95 30.42 -10.70
C SER A 106 5.48 30.53 -10.64
N GLY A 107 6.19 29.71 -11.42
CA GLY A 107 7.63 29.49 -11.28
C GLY A 107 7.93 28.48 -10.17
N ARG A 108 9.12 27.88 -10.24
CA ARG A 108 9.51 26.75 -9.38
C ARG A 108 10.90 26.93 -8.78
N ASN A 109 11.14 26.21 -7.68
CA ASN A 109 12.47 26.01 -7.12
C ASN A 109 12.79 24.51 -7.11
N TRP A 110 14.06 24.17 -7.29
CA TRP A 110 14.54 22.83 -6.96
C TRP A 110 14.78 22.78 -5.46
N VAL A 111 14.02 21.95 -4.75
CA VAL A 111 13.99 21.86 -3.28
C VAL A 111 14.43 20.47 -2.85
N HIS A 112 15.37 20.41 -1.92
CA HIS A 112 15.79 19.25 -1.15
C HIS A 112 14.86 19.16 0.07
N THR A 113 14.11 18.07 0.14
CA THR A 113 13.21 17.78 1.26
C THR A 113 13.80 16.69 2.13
N THR A 114 13.75 16.87 3.45
CA THR A 114 14.07 15.84 4.44
C THR A 114 12.89 15.63 5.36
N VAL A 115 12.47 14.39 5.54
CA VAL A 115 11.46 13.99 6.52
C VAL A 115 12.18 13.37 7.71
N VAL A 116 12.01 13.95 8.89
CA VAL A 116 12.65 13.48 10.12
C VAL A 116 11.64 12.98 11.14
N ASP A 117 12.08 12.06 11.97
CA ASP A 117 11.42 11.70 13.21
C ASP A 117 11.49 12.89 14.19
N ASP A 118 10.34 13.27 14.76
CA ASP A 118 10.23 14.51 15.56
C ASP A 118 11.08 14.47 16.83
N GLU A 119 11.20 13.30 17.47
CA GLU A 119 11.94 13.14 18.72
C GLU A 119 13.45 13.03 18.48
N THR A 120 13.86 12.22 17.50
CA THR A 120 15.27 11.88 17.27
C THR A 120 15.98 12.81 16.27
N ASN A 121 15.21 13.61 15.51
CA ASN A 121 15.68 14.43 14.39
C ASN A 121 16.45 13.65 13.30
N GLN A 122 16.32 12.32 13.26
CA GLN A 122 16.94 11.50 12.22
C GLN A 122 16.03 11.42 10.99
N PRO A 123 16.58 11.43 9.77
CA PRO A 123 15.82 11.10 8.57
C PRO A 123 15.16 9.72 8.70
N ILE A 124 13.91 9.63 8.28
CA ILE A 124 13.14 8.39 8.31
C ILE A 124 12.50 8.13 6.95
N PRO A 125 12.60 6.90 6.43
CA PRO A 125 11.88 6.52 5.21
C PRO A 125 10.37 6.78 5.33
N CYS A 126 9.73 7.15 4.24
CA CYS A 126 8.30 7.41 4.23
C CYS A 126 7.82 7.49 2.80
N ARG A 127 6.51 7.46 2.63
CA ARG A 127 5.90 7.91 1.39
C ARG A 127 5.46 9.37 1.47
N ILE A 128 5.67 10.10 0.39
CA ILE A 128 5.44 11.55 0.33
C ILE A 128 4.73 11.96 -0.97
N HIS A 129 3.83 12.93 -0.85
CA HIS A 129 3.12 13.55 -1.94
C HIS A 129 3.14 15.07 -1.79
N PHE A 130 3.37 15.79 -2.89
CA PHE A 130 3.21 17.23 -2.96
C PHE A 130 2.17 17.59 -4.01
N ARG A 131 1.37 18.61 -3.74
CA ARG A 131 0.46 19.20 -4.73
C ARG A 131 0.29 20.70 -4.57
N SER A 132 -0.09 21.38 -5.64
CA SER A 132 -0.61 22.75 -5.52
C SER A 132 -1.98 22.76 -4.81
N PRO A 133 -2.48 23.91 -4.36
CA PRO A 133 -3.85 24.05 -3.85
C PRO A 133 -4.93 23.62 -4.85
N LYS A 134 -4.60 23.57 -6.15
CA LYS A 134 -5.48 23.07 -7.22
C LYS A 134 -5.39 21.56 -7.42
N GLY A 135 -4.61 20.85 -6.61
CA GLY A 135 -4.41 19.40 -6.68
C GLY A 135 -3.47 18.92 -7.80
N ILE A 136 -2.70 19.82 -8.42
CA ILE A 136 -1.69 19.43 -9.42
C ILE A 136 -0.51 18.80 -8.68
N PRO A 137 -0.15 17.54 -8.97
CA PRO A 137 0.92 16.85 -8.26
C PRO A 137 2.31 17.37 -8.66
N TYR A 138 3.23 17.35 -7.71
CA TYR A 138 4.66 17.61 -7.90
C TYR A 138 5.45 16.45 -7.31
N ALA A 139 5.60 15.38 -8.09
CA ALA A 139 6.39 14.23 -7.65
C ALA A 139 7.85 14.62 -7.41
N PRO A 140 8.51 14.03 -6.40
CA PRO A 140 9.96 14.09 -6.30
C PRO A 140 10.62 13.61 -7.60
N HIS A 141 11.80 14.16 -7.91
CA HIS A 141 12.53 13.78 -9.11
C HIS A 141 12.90 12.29 -9.05
N GLY A 142 12.60 11.55 -10.13
CA GLY A 142 12.75 10.10 -10.21
C GLY A 142 11.47 9.32 -9.93
N HIS A 143 10.38 9.98 -9.53
CA HIS A 143 9.09 9.38 -9.19
C HIS A 143 7.95 9.84 -10.11
N HIS A 144 6.83 9.11 -10.07
CA HIS A 144 5.70 9.32 -10.95
C HIS A 144 4.65 10.23 -10.30
N ALA A 145 4.29 11.32 -10.98
CA ALA A 145 3.17 12.16 -10.57
C ALA A 145 1.81 11.46 -10.70
N HIS A 146 1.72 10.48 -11.60
CA HIS A 146 0.52 9.73 -11.94
C HIS A 146 0.84 8.24 -12.15
N VAL A 147 0.91 7.48 -11.06
CA VAL A 147 1.15 6.03 -11.06
C VAL A 147 -0.04 5.29 -11.70
N ASN A 148 0.21 4.16 -12.37
CA ASN A 148 -0.82 3.35 -13.05
C ASN A 148 -1.73 4.16 -13.98
N SER A 149 -1.20 5.27 -14.52
CA SER A 149 -1.99 6.19 -15.32
C SER A 149 -1.44 6.22 -16.73
N ASN A 150 -2.38 6.17 -17.68
CA ASN A 150 -2.22 6.02 -19.14
C ASN A 150 -2.52 4.58 -19.61
N ASN A 151 -3.47 4.44 -20.54
CA ASN A 151 -3.84 3.21 -21.25
C ASN A 151 -2.71 2.71 -22.20
N GLY A 152 -1.45 2.91 -21.85
CA GLY A 152 -0.29 2.72 -22.71
C GLY A 152 1.06 3.02 -22.07
N THR A 153 1.20 3.00 -20.73
CA THR A 153 2.55 2.80 -20.17
C THR A 153 3.04 1.43 -20.62
N TRP A 154 4.24 1.39 -21.19
CA TRP A 154 4.82 0.14 -21.72
C TRP A 154 5.19 -0.88 -20.64
N HIS A 155 5.06 -0.49 -19.36
CA HIS A 155 5.22 -1.31 -18.18
C HIS A 155 4.13 -0.95 -17.16
N ILE A 156 3.66 -1.97 -16.43
CA ILE A 156 2.91 -1.75 -15.19
C ILE A 156 3.99 -1.41 -14.15
N ASP A 157 4.05 -0.14 -13.74
CA ASP A 157 5.00 0.33 -12.73
C ASP A 157 4.63 -0.28 -11.39
N VAL A 158 5.27 -1.39 -10.99
CA VAL A 158 5.07 -2.01 -9.67
C VAL A 158 6.30 -1.77 -8.80
N GLY A 159 6.10 -1.06 -7.69
CA GLY A 159 7.15 -0.75 -6.72
C GLY A 159 7.72 0.65 -6.82
N GLY A 160 8.31 1.13 -5.73
CA GLY A 160 8.95 2.44 -5.64
C GLY A 160 7.98 3.62 -5.47
N ASP A 161 6.77 3.50 -6.01
CA ASP A 161 5.65 4.44 -5.83
C ASP A 161 4.35 3.70 -5.49
N VAL A 162 3.38 4.41 -4.90
CA VAL A 162 2.05 3.86 -4.58
C VAL A 162 0.95 4.86 -4.92
N ARG A 163 -0.19 4.38 -5.40
CA ARG A 163 -1.37 5.18 -5.70
C ARG A 163 -2.52 4.82 -4.79
N LEU A 164 -3.04 5.81 -4.07
CA LEU A 164 -4.24 5.66 -3.25
C LEU A 164 -5.34 6.57 -3.81
N GLY A 165 -6.20 5.97 -4.64
CA GLY A 165 -7.24 6.68 -5.37
C GLY A 165 -6.66 7.71 -6.33
N GLN A 166 -6.89 9.00 -6.07
CA GLN A 166 -6.43 10.12 -6.87
C GLN A 166 -4.94 10.45 -6.66
N ILE A 167 -4.33 9.98 -5.58
CA ILE A 167 -3.02 10.48 -5.11
C ILE A 167 -1.92 9.45 -5.37
N SER A 168 -0.88 9.87 -6.08
CA SER A 168 0.39 9.12 -6.16
C SER A 168 1.36 9.62 -5.09
N TYR A 169 1.97 8.68 -4.37
CA TYR A 169 3.01 8.92 -3.38
C TYR A 169 4.32 8.28 -3.84
N ALA A 170 5.42 8.96 -3.55
CA ALA A 170 6.77 8.45 -3.74
C ALA A 170 7.29 7.83 -2.45
N TYR A 171 7.81 6.60 -2.48
CA TYR A 171 8.59 6.08 -1.36
C TYR A 171 10.00 6.67 -1.38
N THR A 172 10.47 7.12 -0.23
CA THR A 172 11.77 7.79 -0.07
C THR A 172 12.49 7.22 1.15
N ASP A 173 13.81 7.36 1.19
CA ASP A 173 14.65 6.99 2.33
C ASP A 173 14.62 8.03 3.47
N GLY A 174 13.68 8.98 3.40
CA GLY A 174 13.59 10.16 4.26
C GLY A 174 14.17 11.41 3.62
N THR A 175 14.76 11.28 2.43
CA THR A 175 15.19 12.42 1.61
C THR A 175 14.66 12.33 0.20
N CYS A 176 14.32 13.48 -0.38
CA CYS A 176 14.00 13.56 -1.80
C CYS A 176 14.27 14.98 -2.31
N GLN A 177 14.29 15.15 -3.63
CA GLN A 177 14.44 16.48 -4.22
C GLN A 177 13.61 16.59 -5.49
N GLY A 178 13.14 17.79 -5.82
CA GLY A 178 12.35 18.00 -7.02
C GLY A 178 11.92 19.45 -7.20
N TRP A 179 11.19 19.69 -8.28
CA TRP A 179 10.63 21.01 -8.56
C TRP A 179 9.34 21.22 -7.75
N LEU A 180 9.35 22.18 -6.84
CA LEU A 180 8.14 22.65 -6.16
C LEU A 180 7.76 24.05 -6.67
N PRO A 181 6.46 24.37 -6.82
CA PRO A 181 6.03 25.69 -7.23
C PRO A 181 6.32 26.70 -6.12
N ARG A 182 6.59 27.94 -6.51
CA ARG A 182 6.71 29.05 -5.55
C ARG A 182 5.32 29.40 -5.02
N GLY A 183 5.24 29.68 -3.72
CA GLY A 183 4.00 29.91 -3.00
C GLY A 183 3.48 28.67 -2.27
N GLU A 184 2.16 28.53 -2.17
CA GLU A 184 1.54 27.45 -1.40
C GLU A 184 1.73 26.08 -2.05
N VAL A 185 2.17 25.12 -1.24
CA VAL A 185 2.25 23.69 -1.57
C VAL A 185 1.58 22.93 -0.43
N ILE A 186 0.74 21.97 -0.77
CA ILE A 186 0.19 21.01 0.20
C ILE A 186 1.07 19.77 0.16
N VAL A 187 1.47 19.29 1.33
CA VAL A 187 2.27 18.08 1.51
C VAL A 187 1.46 17.06 2.28
N ASP A 188 1.57 15.80 1.87
CA ASP A 188 0.99 14.64 2.55
C ASP A 188 2.05 13.55 2.71
N VAL A 189 2.30 13.12 3.94
CA VAL A 189 3.39 12.20 4.30
C VAL A 189 2.88 11.15 5.27
N ALA A 190 3.23 9.89 5.02
CA ALA A 190 2.85 8.77 5.89
C ALA A 190 4.01 7.76 6.05
N ARG A 191 4.01 7.09 7.19
CA ARG A 191 4.97 6.02 7.55
C ARG A 191 4.27 5.01 8.47
N GLY A 192 3.69 3.95 7.91
CA GLY A 192 3.07 2.87 8.69
C GLY A 192 1.98 3.33 9.68
N TYR A 193 1.72 2.52 10.70
CA TYR A 193 0.69 2.80 11.72
C TYR A 193 1.22 3.41 13.00
N GLU A 194 2.54 3.37 13.21
CA GLU A 194 3.19 3.82 14.44
C GLU A 194 3.52 5.33 14.44
N TYR A 195 3.33 6.00 13.30
CA TYR A 195 3.47 7.45 13.14
C TYR A 195 2.15 8.13 12.82
N GLU A 196 1.98 9.36 13.30
CA GLU A 196 0.88 10.24 12.92
C GLU A 196 1.15 10.79 11.51
N PRO A 197 0.30 10.56 10.50
CA PRO A 197 0.51 11.08 9.16
C PRO A 197 0.42 12.62 9.14
N LEU A 198 1.28 13.24 8.34
CA LEU A 198 1.35 14.69 8.19
C LEU A 198 0.64 15.10 6.90
N ARG A 199 -0.45 15.86 7.02
CA ARG A 199 -1.01 16.63 5.91
C ARG A 199 -1.04 18.11 6.29
N THR A 200 -0.29 18.93 5.57
CA THR A 200 -0.13 20.35 5.90
C THR A 200 0.13 21.21 4.68
N LYS A 201 -0.03 22.52 4.84
CA LYS A 201 0.36 23.53 3.87
C LYS A 201 1.75 24.08 4.22
N VAL A 202 2.61 24.21 3.23
CA VAL A 202 3.91 24.88 3.31
C VAL A 202 3.98 25.99 2.27
N GLU A 203 4.79 27.01 2.52
CA GLU A 203 5.02 28.10 1.57
C GLU A 203 6.47 28.06 1.08
N ILE A 204 6.66 27.86 -0.23
CA ILE A 204 7.97 27.82 -0.86
C ILE A 204 8.35 29.23 -1.33
N GLN A 205 9.28 29.85 -0.60
CA GLN A 205 9.76 31.20 -0.90
C GLN A 205 10.64 31.21 -2.16
N PRO A 206 10.71 32.31 -2.94
CA PRO A 206 11.64 32.42 -4.07
C PRO A 206 13.09 32.12 -3.64
N GLY A 207 13.74 31.16 -4.31
CA GLY A 207 15.12 30.76 -4.02
C GLY A 207 15.30 29.79 -2.85
N GLN A 208 14.24 29.43 -2.10
CA GLN A 208 14.30 28.38 -1.10
C GLN A 208 14.72 27.04 -1.72
N ARG A 209 15.70 26.38 -1.10
CA ARG A 209 16.27 25.10 -1.53
C ARG A 209 16.05 23.97 -0.54
N GLU A 210 15.73 24.28 0.70
CA GLU A 210 15.61 23.28 1.77
C GLU A 210 14.19 23.28 2.33
N LEU A 211 13.66 22.09 2.61
CA LEU A 211 12.40 21.86 3.29
C LEU A 211 12.57 20.72 4.29
N THR A 212 12.20 20.93 5.54
CA THR A 212 12.20 19.88 6.56
C THR A 212 10.77 19.62 7.04
N LEU A 213 10.37 18.37 7.03
CA LEU A 213 9.08 17.89 7.50
C LEU A 213 9.30 16.94 8.68
N ARG A 214 8.30 16.84 9.57
CA ARG A 214 8.43 16.10 10.83
C ARG A 214 7.25 15.15 10.99
N LEU A 215 7.55 13.88 11.24
CA LEU A 215 6.53 12.90 11.65
C LEU A 215 6.71 12.56 13.13
N LYS A 216 5.58 12.52 13.84
CA LYS A 216 5.54 12.17 15.25
C LYS A 216 5.24 10.68 15.40
N ARG A 217 6.16 9.93 15.99
CA ARG A 217 5.89 8.56 16.44
C ARG A 217 5.00 8.60 17.67
N TRP A 218 4.01 7.72 17.74
CA TRP A 218 3.10 7.67 18.89
C TRP A 218 3.12 6.32 19.62
N CYS A 219 3.62 5.27 18.99
CA CYS A 219 3.99 4.02 19.65
C CYS A 219 5.26 3.43 19.01
N ASN A 220 5.90 2.48 19.68
CA ASN A 220 7.05 1.74 19.14
C ASN A 220 6.89 0.26 19.45
N MET A 221 6.28 -0.48 18.53
CA MET A 221 5.97 -1.90 18.73
C MET A 221 7.24 -2.75 18.81
N ASN A 222 8.30 -2.36 18.10
CA ASN A 222 9.60 -3.03 18.19
C ASN A 222 10.23 -2.90 19.59
N ALA A 223 10.03 -1.78 20.28
CA ALA A 223 10.46 -1.62 21.68
C ALA A 223 9.66 -2.51 22.64
N GLU A 224 8.44 -2.89 22.26
CA GLU A 224 7.58 -3.86 22.95
C GLU A 224 7.70 -5.27 22.38
N ARG A 225 8.73 -5.53 21.56
CA ARG A 225 9.05 -6.84 20.99
C ARG A 225 8.04 -7.40 20.00
N TYR A 226 7.14 -6.56 19.49
CA TYR A 226 6.24 -6.88 18.40
C TYR A 226 6.84 -6.41 17.08
N PHE A 227 7.18 -7.37 16.21
CA PHE A 227 7.78 -7.12 14.91
C PHE A 227 6.75 -7.33 13.81
N SER A 228 6.52 -6.28 13.01
CA SER A 228 5.50 -6.28 11.97
C SER A 228 5.94 -7.03 10.72
N GLY A 229 5.00 -7.61 9.98
CA GLY A 229 5.31 -8.15 8.67
C GLY A 229 4.09 -8.38 7.78
N ASP A 230 4.38 -8.45 6.49
CA ASP A 230 3.43 -8.77 5.42
C ASP A 230 3.75 -10.18 4.89
N THR A 231 2.77 -11.07 4.96
CA THR A 231 2.93 -12.47 4.53
C THR A 231 2.78 -12.67 3.03
N HIS A 232 2.27 -11.68 2.27
CA HIS A 232 1.79 -11.93 0.92
C HIS A 232 1.97 -10.70 0.01
N VAL A 233 3.06 -10.68 -0.76
CA VAL A 233 3.41 -9.59 -1.70
C VAL A 233 3.90 -10.16 -3.02
N HIS A 234 3.47 -9.61 -4.15
CA HIS A 234 3.90 -10.02 -5.50
C HIS A 234 4.53 -8.86 -6.30
N PHE A 235 5.21 -9.21 -7.39
CA PHE A 235 5.70 -8.32 -8.46
C PHE A 235 6.75 -7.25 -8.09
N LEU A 236 7.09 -7.09 -6.81
CA LEU A 236 8.23 -6.26 -6.41
C LEU A 236 9.55 -7.00 -6.67
N SER A 237 10.63 -6.25 -6.88
CA SER A 237 11.98 -6.81 -6.68
C SER A 237 12.29 -6.90 -5.19
N THR A 238 13.33 -7.65 -4.81
CA THR A 238 13.78 -7.69 -3.40
C THR A 238 14.15 -6.29 -2.89
N GLN A 239 14.84 -5.48 -3.71
CA GLN A 239 15.20 -4.12 -3.32
C GLN A 239 13.97 -3.21 -3.23
N GLY A 240 13.02 -3.32 -4.16
CA GLY A 240 11.75 -2.59 -4.09
C GLY A 240 10.96 -2.94 -2.83
N SER A 241 10.97 -4.21 -2.43
CA SER A 241 10.35 -4.69 -1.19
C SER A 241 11.00 -4.08 0.05
N HIS A 242 12.33 -3.93 0.10
CA HIS A 242 13.00 -3.24 1.20
C HIS A 242 12.62 -1.76 1.26
N THR A 243 12.56 -1.07 0.10
CA THR A 243 12.17 0.34 0.02
C THR A 243 10.75 0.57 0.56
N GLU A 244 9.77 -0.22 0.11
CA GLU A 244 8.40 -0.10 0.61
C GLU A 244 8.29 -0.52 2.08
N ALA A 245 8.96 -1.60 2.50
CA ALA A 245 8.97 -2.02 3.90
C ALA A 245 9.48 -0.91 4.82
N GLN A 246 10.59 -0.28 4.46
CA GLN A 246 11.15 0.83 5.23
C GLN A 246 10.21 2.04 5.23
N GLY A 247 9.60 2.37 4.08
CA GLY A 247 8.63 3.46 3.94
C GLY A 247 7.36 3.27 4.77
N GLU A 248 6.90 2.02 4.92
CA GLU A 248 5.70 1.64 5.68
C GLU A 248 5.97 1.17 7.13
N ASP A 249 7.21 1.34 7.61
CA ASP A 249 7.68 0.91 8.94
C ASP A 249 7.43 -0.58 9.23
N LEU A 250 7.73 -1.44 8.27
CA LEU A 250 7.60 -2.90 8.35
C LEU A 250 8.93 -3.59 8.63
N ASN A 251 8.88 -4.66 9.43
CA ASN A 251 10.06 -5.45 9.76
C ASN A 251 10.27 -6.63 8.82
N VAL A 252 9.22 -7.27 8.32
CA VAL A 252 9.31 -8.45 7.44
C VAL A 252 8.40 -8.33 6.22
N VAL A 253 8.92 -8.62 5.03
CA VAL A 253 8.13 -8.77 3.81
C VAL A 253 8.43 -10.11 3.17
N ASN A 254 7.38 -10.87 2.85
CA ASN A 254 7.48 -12.12 2.12
C ASN A 254 7.09 -11.87 0.65
N LEU A 255 8.10 -11.82 -0.21
CA LEU A 255 7.93 -11.64 -1.65
C LEU A 255 7.66 -13.01 -2.27
N LEU A 256 6.44 -13.21 -2.79
CA LEU A 256 5.97 -14.49 -3.26
C LEU A 256 6.18 -14.59 -4.78
N LEU A 257 7.01 -15.55 -5.15
CA LEU A 257 7.11 -16.07 -6.50
C LEU A 257 5.84 -16.89 -6.79
N SER A 258 5.24 -16.65 -7.95
CA SER A 258 4.05 -17.36 -8.38
C SER A 258 3.95 -17.47 -9.90
N GLN A 259 3.06 -18.34 -10.37
CA GLN A 259 2.87 -18.68 -11.79
C GLN A 259 1.44 -18.35 -12.21
N TRP A 260 1.24 -17.62 -13.31
CA TRP A 260 -0.05 -17.43 -14.00
C TRP A 260 0.03 -17.97 -15.42
N GLY A 261 -0.32 -19.25 -15.61
CA GLY A 261 -0.17 -19.92 -16.90
C GLY A 261 1.30 -20.01 -17.30
N HIS A 262 1.69 -19.30 -18.35
CA HIS A 262 3.09 -19.25 -18.81
C HIS A 262 3.92 -18.09 -18.20
N LEU A 263 3.30 -17.23 -17.39
CA LEU A 263 4.01 -16.18 -16.67
C LEU A 263 4.55 -16.73 -15.35
N PHE A 264 5.85 -16.61 -15.14
CA PHE A 264 6.50 -16.86 -13.85
C PHE A 264 7.05 -15.54 -13.33
N THR A 265 6.78 -15.24 -12.07
CA THR A 265 7.13 -13.96 -11.44
C THR A 265 8.29 -14.14 -10.47
N ASN A 266 9.20 -13.17 -10.44
CA ASN A 266 10.27 -13.04 -9.46
C ASN A 266 11.21 -14.26 -9.31
N THR A 267 11.30 -15.14 -10.33
CA THR A 267 12.15 -16.35 -10.32
C THR A 267 13.60 -16.04 -9.93
N GLU A 268 14.12 -14.91 -10.40
CA GLU A 268 15.47 -14.41 -10.16
C GLU A 268 15.73 -13.94 -8.72
N GLU A 269 14.68 -13.63 -7.96
CA GLU A 269 14.77 -13.12 -6.59
C GLU A 269 14.97 -14.25 -5.57
N PHE A 270 14.65 -15.51 -5.91
CA PHE A 270 14.76 -16.63 -4.99
C PHE A 270 16.22 -17.06 -4.77
N ILE A 271 16.68 -16.90 -3.54
CA ILE A 271 18.03 -17.30 -3.10
C ILE A 271 18.03 -18.28 -1.92
N GLY A 272 16.86 -18.76 -1.48
CA GLY A 272 16.73 -19.74 -0.39
C GLY A 272 17.08 -19.22 1.01
N ARG A 273 17.19 -17.91 1.20
CA ARG A 273 17.57 -17.25 2.46
C ARG A 273 17.06 -15.80 2.51
N PRO A 274 16.91 -15.19 3.69
CA PRO A 274 16.49 -13.80 3.78
C PRO A 274 17.57 -12.85 3.27
N THR A 275 17.12 -11.69 2.82
CA THR A 275 17.91 -10.47 2.67
C THR A 275 17.52 -9.49 3.78
N VAL A 276 18.50 -8.75 4.28
CA VAL A 276 18.34 -7.83 5.41
C VAL A 276 18.86 -6.47 4.97
N SER A 277 18.12 -5.41 5.28
CA SER A 277 18.57 -4.05 5.00
C SER A 277 19.86 -3.71 5.77
N ASP A 278 20.62 -2.73 5.28
CA ASP A 278 21.89 -2.31 5.89
C ASP A 278 21.74 -1.88 7.37
N ASP A 279 20.59 -1.32 7.73
CA ASP A 279 20.27 -0.90 9.10
C ASP A 279 19.70 -2.03 9.97
N GLY A 280 19.53 -3.23 9.42
CA GLY A 280 18.99 -4.41 10.11
C GLY A 280 17.49 -4.33 10.43
N ARG A 281 16.78 -3.30 9.96
CA ARG A 281 15.38 -3.04 10.36
C ARG A 281 14.35 -3.79 9.55
N SER A 282 14.62 -4.05 8.26
CA SER A 282 13.72 -4.78 7.37
C SER A 282 14.37 -6.05 6.83
N ILE A 283 13.57 -7.11 6.79
CA ILE A 283 13.92 -8.42 6.25
C ILE A 283 12.99 -8.69 5.08
N VAL A 284 13.56 -9.00 3.91
CA VAL A 284 12.79 -9.47 2.75
C VAL A 284 13.15 -10.93 2.51
N TYR A 285 12.14 -11.78 2.38
CA TYR A 285 12.31 -13.18 2.03
C TYR A 285 11.55 -13.50 0.75
N ALA A 286 12.28 -13.71 -0.34
CA ALA A 286 11.73 -14.22 -1.58
C ALA A 286 11.40 -15.72 -1.44
N THR A 287 10.12 -16.06 -1.49
CA THR A 287 9.58 -17.41 -1.27
C THR A 287 8.38 -17.65 -2.19
N GLN A 288 7.50 -18.63 -1.97
CA GLN A 288 6.47 -18.97 -2.97
C GLN A 288 5.04 -18.82 -2.48
N GLU A 289 4.15 -18.43 -3.39
CA GLU A 289 2.74 -18.79 -3.34
C GLU A 289 2.50 -19.93 -4.33
N ASN A 290 2.12 -21.10 -3.83
CA ASN A 290 1.74 -22.22 -4.66
C ASN A 290 0.22 -22.30 -4.78
N ARG A 291 -0.31 -22.45 -6.00
CA ARG A 291 -1.74 -22.26 -6.26
C ARG A 291 -2.39 -23.36 -7.09
N GLN A 292 -3.59 -23.73 -6.68
CA GLN A 292 -4.49 -24.63 -7.39
C GLN A 292 -5.87 -23.96 -7.46
N HIS A 293 -6.44 -23.88 -8.67
CA HIS A 293 -7.63 -23.07 -8.96
C HIS A 293 -8.86 -23.33 -8.07
N LEU A 294 -9.11 -24.58 -7.70
CA LEU A 294 -10.25 -25.02 -6.89
C LEU A 294 -9.83 -25.47 -5.48
N LEU A 295 -8.71 -26.20 -5.37
CA LEU A 295 -8.23 -26.81 -4.14
C LEU A 295 -7.77 -25.77 -3.13
N GLY A 296 -7.22 -24.65 -3.59
CA GLY A 296 -6.77 -23.54 -2.74
C GLY A 296 -5.35 -23.12 -3.05
N HIS A 297 -4.87 -22.13 -2.30
CA HIS A 297 -3.52 -21.61 -2.41
C HIS A 297 -2.77 -21.84 -1.10
N LEU A 298 -1.44 -21.80 -1.15
CA LEU A 298 -0.57 -21.82 0.02
C LEU A 298 0.56 -20.81 -0.15
N THR A 299 0.73 -19.98 0.87
CA THR A 299 1.94 -19.19 1.05
C THR A 299 2.93 -20.05 1.83
N LEU A 300 4.09 -20.32 1.23
CA LEU A 300 5.13 -21.19 1.76
C LEU A 300 6.29 -20.33 2.23
N LEU A 301 6.40 -20.04 3.54
CA LEU A 301 7.41 -19.15 4.08
C LEU A 301 8.69 -19.91 4.47
N GLY A 302 9.85 -19.26 4.30
CA GLY A 302 11.13 -19.80 4.77
C GLY A 302 11.73 -20.93 3.93
N LEU A 303 11.28 -21.10 2.68
CA LEU A 303 11.82 -22.11 1.76
C LEU A 303 13.32 -21.91 1.51
N LYS A 304 14.06 -23.00 1.50
CA LYS A 304 15.50 -23.05 1.16
C LYS A 304 15.71 -23.51 -0.28
N GLU A 305 14.82 -24.37 -0.76
CA GLU A 305 14.69 -24.84 -2.12
C GLU A 305 13.25 -24.65 -2.58
N GLN A 306 13.05 -24.30 -3.84
CA GLN A 306 11.71 -24.13 -4.40
C GLN A 306 10.96 -25.47 -4.41
N VAL A 307 9.64 -25.41 -4.22
CA VAL A 307 8.73 -26.55 -4.32
C VAL A 307 8.01 -26.50 -5.67
N SER A 308 8.30 -27.48 -6.53
CA SER A 308 7.68 -27.62 -7.85
C SER A 308 6.57 -28.69 -7.88
N PRO A 309 5.57 -28.56 -8.77
CA PRO A 309 5.30 -27.36 -9.58
C PRO A 309 4.77 -26.21 -8.69
N TRP A 310 4.89 -24.97 -9.14
CA TRP A 310 4.43 -23.80 -8.38
C TRP A 310 2.91 -23.70 -8.38
N CYS A 311 2.30 -23.84 -9.57
CA CYS A 311 0.85 -23.98 -9.71
C CYS A 311 0.49 -25.34 -10.31
N SER A 312 -0.76 -25.77 -10.14
CA SER A 312 -1.25 -27.01 -10.77
C SER A 312 -2.72 -26.91 -11.16
N ASP A 313 -3.02 -27.22 -12.42
CA ASP A 313 -4.38 -27.18 -13.02
C ASP A 313 -5.10 -25.81 -12.93
N GLY A 314 -6.06 -25.60 -13.83
CA GLY A 314 -6.97 -24.46 -13.85
C GLY A 314 -6.50 -23.28 -14.71
N PRO A 315 -7.43 -22.64 -15.43
CA PRO A 315 -7.13 -21.74 -16.55
C PRO A 315 -6.46 -20.41 -16.18
N GLY A 316 -6.29 -20.10 -14.89
CA GLY A 316 -5.63 -18.89 -14.39
C GLY A 316 -4.41 -19.13 -13.50
N GLU A 317 -4.14 -20.38 -13.11
CA GLU A 317 -3.04 -20.74 -12.20
C GLU A 317 -1.90 -21.38 -12.99
N ALA A 318 -2.13 -22.59 -13.49
CA ALA A 318 -1.19 -23.32 -14.34
C ALA A 318 -1.54 -23.17 -15.83
N GLU A 319 -0.84 -23.90 -16.71
CA GLU A 319 -1.09 -23.89 -18.14
C GLU A 319 -2.51 -24.35 -18.50
N LEU A 320 -3.11 -23.69 -19.50
CA LEU A 320 -4.41 -24.09 -20.04
C LEU A 320 -4.36 -25.53 -20.56
N GLY A 321 -5.24 -26.39 -20.02
CA GLY A 321 -5.29 -27.81 -20.34
C GLY A 321 -4.32 -28.68 -19.53
N GLY A 322 -3.61 -28.11 -18.57
CA GLY A 322 -2.85 -28.86 -17.57
C GLY A 322 -3.76 -29.73 -16.71
N ASN A 323 -3.23 -30.86 -16.24
CA ASN A 323 -3.90 -31.74 -15.27
C ASN A 323 -3.47 -31.39 -13.85
N MET A 324 -4.22 -31.89 -12.87
CA MET A 324 -3.79 -31.86 -11.48
C MET A 324 -2.59 -32.80 -11.29
N GLU A 325 -1.42 -32.23 -10.98
CA GLU A 325 -0.14 -32.95 -10.84
C GLU A 325 0.26 -33.12 -9.37
N THR A 326 -0.24 -32.26 -8.50
CA THR A 326 0.09 -32.22 -7.07
C THR A 326 -1.11 -31.74 -6.25
N THR A 327 -0.98 -31.78 -4.92
CA THR A 327 -2.00 -31.35 -3.95
C THR A 327 -1.40 -30.29 -3.02
N LEU A 328 -2.24 -29.50 -2.35
CA LEU A 328 -1.74 -28.58 -1.34
C LEU A 328 -1.07 -29.33 -0.18
N SER A 329 -1.53 -30.56 0.11
CA SER A 329 -0.92 -31.39 1.16
C SER A 329 0.54 -31.73 0.84
N HIS A 330 0.85 -32.02 -0.43
CA HIS A 330 2.22 -32.27 -0.87
C HIS A 330 3.09 -31.00 -0.70
N TRP A 331 2.59 -29.85 -1.14
CA TRP A 331 3.30 -28.58 -0.99
C TRP A 331 3.55 -28.21 0.48
N ALA A 332 2.54 -28.40 1.34
CA ALA A 332 2.68 -28.17 2.78
C ALA A 332 3.75 -29.09 3.39
N ASP A 333 3.69 -30.39 3.10
CA ASP A 333 4.66 -31.37 3.61
C ASP A 333 6.08 -31.05 3.12
N ALA A 334 6.23 -30.62 1.86
CA ALA A 334 7.51 -30.21 1.28
C ALA A 334 8.07 -28.93 1.93
N CYS A 335 7.21 -27.97 2.27
CA CYS A 335 7.59 -26.76 3.00
C CYS A 335 8.05 -27.10 4.43
N HIS A 336 7.27 -27.92 5.15
CA HIS A 336 7.62 -28.37 6.50
C HIS A 336 8.90 -29.21 6.55
N ALA A 337 9.17 -30.03 5.52
CA ALA A 337 10.42 -30.78 5.41
C ALA A 337 11.66 -29.87 5.35
N GLN A 338 11.50 -28.61 4.94
CA GLN A 338 12.54 -27.59 4.94
C GLN A 338 12.55 -26.72 6.21
N GLY A 339 11.65 -26.99 7.17
CA GLY A 339 11.45 -26.17 8.37
C GLY A 339 10.66 -24.88 8.13
N GLY A 340 9.99 -24.77 6.99
CA GLY A 340 9.19 -23.61 6.61
C GLY A 340 7.88 -23.48 7.39
N THR A 341 7.15 -22.39 7.11
CA THR A 341 5.79 -22.13 7.64
C THR A 341 4.79 -22.15 6.50
N VAL A 342 3.66 -22.84 6.69
CA VAL A 342 2.57 -22.89 5.73
C VAL A 342 1.44 -21.98 6.19
N VAL A 343 1.13 -20.97 5.37
CA VAL A 343 -0.01 -20.07 5.57
C VAL A 343 -1.06 -20.37 4.51
N LEU A 344 -2.33 -20.47 4.91
CA LEU A 344 -3.46 -20.43 3.98
C LEU A 344 -3.77 -18.96 3.65
N PRO A 345 -3.39 -18.45 2.45
CA PRO A 345 -3.68 -17.09 2.07
C PRO A 345 -5.19 -16.90 1.87
N HIS A 346 -5.63 -15.66 2.04
CA HIS A 346 -6.97 -15.17 1.72
C HIS A 346 -8.16 -16.12 2.01
N ILE A 347 -8.24 -16.65 3.24
CA ILE A 347 -9.32 -17.56 3.61
C ILE A 347 -10.69 -16.87 3.50
N PRO A 348 -11.74 -17.59 3.04
CA PRO A 348 -11.75 -19.03 2.80
C PRO A 348 -11.53 -19.42 1.34
N ASN A 349 -11.34 -18.48 0.42
CA ASN A 349 -11.41 -18.77 -1.02
C ASN A 349 -10.01 -18.91 -1.63
N PRO A 350 -9.75 -19.94 -2.46
CA PRO A 350 -10.61 -21.09 -2.77
C PRO A 350 -10.77 -22.08 -1.59
N ASN A 351 -11.98 -22.62 -1.37
CA ASN A 351 -12.35 -23.38 -0.15
C ASN A 351 -12.60 -24.88 -0.40
N CYS A 352 -11.60 -25.65 -0.87
CA CYS A 352 -11.74 -27.10 -1.04
C CYS A 352 -10.78 -27.92 -0.15
N GLU A 353 -9.46 -27.87 -0.35
CA GLU A 353 -8.50 -28.55 0.56
C GLU A 353 -8.23 -27.86 1.92
N PRO A 354 -8.51 -26.57 2.18
CA PRO A 354 -8.22 -25.92 3.46
C PRO A 354 -8.68 -26.72 4.70
N ALA A 355 -9.90 -27.27 4.67
CA ALA A 355 -10.43 -28.04 5.80
C ALA A 355 -9.60 -29.29 6.11
N THR A 356 -9.14 -30.00 5.06
CA THR A 356 -8.27 -31.18 5.20
C THR A 356 -6.90 -30.78 5.74
N LEU A 357 -6.33 -29.69 5.25
CA LEU A 357 -5.02 -29.21 5.67
C LEU A 357 -5.03 -28.78 7.14
N ILE A 358 -6.07 -28.07 7.56
CA ILE A 358 -6.29 -27.69 8.97
C ILE A 358 -6.49 -28.94 9.83
N ALA A 359 -7.37 -29.85 9.43
CA ALA A 359 -7.67 -31.07 10.20
C ALA A 359 -6.47 -32.01 10.35
N THR A 360 -5.52 -31.94 9.42
CA THR A 360 -4.30 -32.76 9.43
C THR A 360 -3.06 -32.01 9.91
N ASN A 361 -3.22 -30.80 10.47
CA ASN A 361 -2.15 -29.98 11.05
C ASN A 361 -1.02 -29.66 10.05
N ARG A 362 -1.40 -29.41 8.78
CA ARG A 362 -0.50 -28.98 7.70
C ARG A 362 -0.43 -27.48 7.52
N VAL A 363 -1.30 -26.74 8.19
CA VAL A 363 -1.38 -25.29 8.13
C VAL A 363 -1.02 -24.72 9.48
N ASP A 364 -0.11 -23.75 9.47
CA ASP A 364 0.37 -23.11 10.69
C ASP A 364 -0.32 -21.77 10.98
N ALA A 365 -0.90 -21.13 9.96
CA ALA A 365 -1.65 -19.88 10.10
C ALA A 365 -2.64 -19.68 8.94
N VAL A 366 -3.63 -18.81 9.15
CA VAL A 366 -4.60 -18.41 8.12
C VAL A 366 -4.56 -16.90 7.93
N GLU A 367 -4.68 -16.47 6.68
CA GLU A 367 -4.55 -15.08 6.30
C GLU A 367 -5.91 -14.42 6.03
N TYR A 368 -6.02 -13.16 6.46
CA TYR A 368 -7.12 -12.28 6.07
C TYR A 368 -6.60 -11.09 5.26
N LEU A 369 -7.13 -10.94 4.06
CA LEU A 369 -6.92 -9.78 3.18
C LEU A 369 -8.09 -8.79 3.17
N THR A 370 -9.28 -9.21 3.59
CA THR A 370 -10.51 -8.39 3.56
C THR A 370 -11.39 -8.65 4.76
N GLU A 371 -12.05 -7.60 5.23
CA GLU A 371 -13.11 -7.71 6.22
C GLU A 371 -14.41 -8.17 5.54
N ALA A 372 -14.66 -9.49 5.53
CA ALA A 372 -15.88 -10.06 4.96
C ALA A 372 -16.57 -11.01 5.92
N MET A 373 -17.89 -10.88 6.08
CA MET A 373 -18.69 -11.73 6.98
C MET A 373 -18.53 -13.23 6.72
N TYR A 374 -18.41 -13.62 5.45
CA TYR A 374 -18.23 -15.03 5.08
C TYR A 374 -16.91 -15.60 5.61
N GLY A 375 -15.80 -14.86 5.47
CA GLY A 375 -14.51 -15.26 6.00
C GLY A 375 -14.55 -15.42 7.52
N HIS A 376 -15.14 -14.45 8.23
CA HIS A 376 -15.30 -14.50 9.69
C HIS A 376 -16.06 -15.75 10.14
N ILE A 377 -17.21 -16.02 9.52
CA ILE A 377 -18.00 -17.21 9.83
C ILE A 377 -17.16 -18.48 9.63
N GLU A 378 -16.41 -18.57 8.54
CA GLU A 378 -15.60 -19.77 8.26
C GLU A 378 -14.44 -19.93 9.24
N TYR A 379 -13.73 -18.85 9.59
CA TYR A 379 -12.71 -18.86 10.62
C TYR A 379 -13.27 -19.30 11.98
N TYR A 380 -14.39 -18.73 12.42
CA TYR A 380 -15.03 -19.12 13.67
C TYR A 380 -15.53 -20.57 13.65
N ARG A 381 -15.87 -21.14 12.49
CA ARG A 381 -16.21 -22.58 12.40
C ARG A 381 -15.01 -23.46 12.73
N TYR A 382 -13.81 -23.13 12.24
CA TYR A 382 -12.60 -23.86 12.62
C TYR A 382 -12.29 -23.71 14.11
N LEU A 383 -12.40 -22.49 14.67
CA LEU A 383 -12.21 -22.27 16.10
C LEU A 383 -13.22 -23.06 16.94
N ASN A 384 -14.50 -23.08 16.54
CA ASN A 384 -15.56 -23.85 17.21
C ASN A 384 -15.35 -25.37 17.13
N CYS A 385 -14.63 -25.84 16.11
CA CYS A 385 -14.19 -27.24 16.00
C CYS A 385 -12.94 -27.55 16.84
N GLY A 386 -12.39 -26.57 17.55
CA GLY A 386 -11.21 -26.73 18.42
C GLY A 386 -9.87 -26.56 17.71
N TYR A 387 -9.85 -26.14 16.44
CA TYR A 387 -8.60 -25.84 15.74
C TYR A 387 -8.08 -24.47 16.17
N LYS A 388 -6.84 -24.40 16.64
CA LYS A 388 -6.16 -23.14 16.95
C LYS A 388 -5.40 -22.68 15.72
N LEU A 389 -5.89 -21.62 15.09
CA LEU A 389 -5.34 -21.09 13.85
C LEU A 389 -4.86 -19.65 14.08
N PRO A 390 -3.53 -19.43 14.17
CA PRO A 390 -2.95 -18.09 14.15
C PRO A 390 -3.49 -17.29 12.97
N LEU A 391 -3.85 -16.03 13.25
CA LEU A 391 -4.32 -15.09 12.23
C LEU A 391 -3.15 -14.22 11.78
N VAL A 392 -2.99 -14.07 10.46
CA VAL A 392 -1.94 -13.25 9.85
C VAL A 392 -2.53 -12.31 8.80
N GLY A 393 -1.97 -11.11 8.69
CA GLY A 393 -2.25 -10.16 7.62
C GLY A 393 -1.21 -10.26 6.53
N GLY A 394 -1.68 -10.40 5.30
CA GLY A 394 -0.92 -10.25 4.07
C GLY A 394 -1.71 -9.40 3.08
N THR A 395 -1.02 -8.56 2.31
CA THR A 395 -1.70 -7.58 1.47
C THR A 395 -2.20 -8.13 0.15
N ASP A 396 -1.61 -9.25 -0.29
CA ASP A 396 -1.73 -9.75 -1.66
C ASP A 396 -1.49 -8.59 -2.66
N LYS A 397 -0.40 -7.85 -2.42
CA LYS A 397 -0.03 -6.71 -3.27
C LYS A 397 0.28 -7.23 -4.66
N MET A 398 -0.58 -6.88 -5.61
CA MET A 398 -0.45 -7.21 -7.03
C MET A 398 -0.13 -5.99 -7.90
N THR A 399 -0.36 -4.78 -7.38
CA THR A 399 -0.20 -3.52 -8.12
C THR A 399 0.32 -2.42 -7.19
N SER A 400 0.69 -1.28 -7.78
CA SER A 400 1.01 -0.07 -7.02
C SER A 400 -0.20 0.60 -6.37
N ASP A 401 -1.41 0.03 -6.46
CA ASP A 401 -2.58 0.58 -5.74
C ASP A 401 -2.70 0.05 -4.30
N VAL A 402 -1.82 -0.90 -3.93
CA VAL A 402 -1.79 -1.52 -2.60
C VAL A 402 -0.44 -1.22 -1.94
N PRO A 403 -0.42 -0.49 -0.81
CA PRO A 403 0.79 -0.34 0.01
C PRO A 403 1.14 -1.66 0.69
N VAL A 404 2.42 -2.03 0.72
CA VAL A 404 2.88 -3.19 1.50
C VAL A 404 2.53 -3.01 2.98
N GLY A 405 2.07 -4.08 3.61
CA GLY A 405 1.63 -4.13 5.00
C GLY A 405 0.46 -3.23 5.37
N VAL A 406 -0.43 -2.86 4.42
CA VAL A 406 -1.73 -2.28 4.79
C VAL A 406 -2.54 -3.26 5.66
N TYR A 407 -2.44 -4.55 5.40
CA TYR A 407 -2.73 -5.59 6.38
C TYR A 407 -1.40 -6.19 6.82
N ARG A 408 -1.11 -6.11 8.11
CA ARG A 408 0.16 -6.58 8.67
C ARG A 408 -0.06 -7.43 9.90
N THR A 409 0.87 -8.34 10.12
CA THR A 409 0.95 -9.19 11.32
C THR A 409 2.00 -8.62 12.26
N TYR A 410 1.64 -8.32 13.49
CA TYR A 410 2.62 -8.09 14.55
C TYR A 410 2.91 -9.40 15.28
N VAL A 411 4.17 -9.80 15.31
CA VAL A 411 4.62 -11.04 15.97
C VAL A 411 5.44 -10.69 17.21
N HIS A 412 5.03 -11.17 18.39
CA HIS A 412 5.78 -10.99 19.61
C HIS A 412 6.93 -12.00 19.72
N ILE A 413 8.16 -11.52 19.78
CA ILE A 413 9.37 -12.33 19.98
C ILE A 413 9.91 -12.09 21.40
N PRO A 414 9.93 -13.13 22.28
CA PRO A 414 10.46 -13.03 23.64
C PRO A 414 11.84 -12.35 23.73
N ASP A 415 12.11 -11.69 24.86
CA ASP A 415 13.33 -10.91 25.11
C ASP A 415 14.62 -11.74 25.02
N ASP A 416 14.54 -13.04 25.31
CA ASP A 416 15.67 -13.98 25.27
C ASP A 416 15.97 -14.50 23.86
N GLN A 417 15.22 -14.02 22.85
CA GLN A 417 15.37 -14.41 21.46
C GLN A 417 15.69 -13.19 20.60
N GLU A 418 16.57 -13.35 19.62
CA GLU A 418 16.88 -12.28 18.68
C GLU A 418 15.76 -12.10 17.65
N PHE A 419 15.60 -10.88 17.13
CA PHE A 419 14.79 -10.65 15.94
C PHE A 419 15.58 -11.13 14.71
N ASN A 420 15.09 -12.21 14.12
CA ASN A 420 15.52 -12.73 12.83
C ASN A 420 14.31 -13.41 12.16
N TYR A 421 14.44 -13.78 10.89
CA TYR A 421 13.33 -14.37 10.13
C TYR A 421 12.84 -15.70 10.72
N ASP A 422 13.75 -16.57 11.15
CA ASP A 422 13.40 -17.89 11.68
C ASP A 422 12.59 -17.78 12.98
N ASN A 423 12.97 -16.86 13.88
CA ASN A 423 12.24 -16.56 15.09
C ASN A 423 10.90 -15.88 14.81
N TRP A 424 10.85 -14.97 13.83
CA TRP A 424 9.59 -14.34 13.40
C TRP A 424 8.59 -15.41 12.92
N CYS A 425 9.01 -16.33 12.05
CA CYS A 425 8.18 -17.46 11.63
C CYS A 425 7.82 -18.40 12.78
N LYS A 426 8.77 -18.75 13.65
CA LYS A 426 8.53 -19.63 14.82
C LYS A 426 7.43 -19.09 15.73
N TYR A 427 7.48 -17.80 16.06
CA TYR A 427 6.50 -17.17 16.96
C TYR A 427 5.18 -16.82 16.26
N LEU A 428 5.20 -16.62 14.95
CA LEU A 428 4.00 -16.58 14.13
C LEU A 428 3.22 -17.90 14.21
N ARG A 429 3.88 -19.04 13.98
CA ARG A 429 3.25 -20.37 14.10
C ARG A 429 2.75 -20.68 15.50
N ALA A 430 3.42 -20.13 16.53
CA ALA A 430 2.99 -20.27 17.92
C ALA A 430 1.72 -19.47 18.25
N GLY A 431 1.25 -18.61 17.34
CA GLY A 431 0.07 -17.77 17.56
C GLY A 431 0.34 -16.52 18.40
N ASN A 432 1.60 -16.15 18.62
CA ASN A 432 1.98 -14.92 19.32
C ASN A 432 1.80 -13.69 18.41
N THR A 433 0.64 -13.59 17.77
CA THR A 433 0.36 -12.63 16.71
C THR A 433 -0.91 -11.85 16.97
N PHE A 434 -0.97 -10.66 16.37
CA PHE A 434 -2.24 -10.06 16.00
C PHE A 434 -2.14 -9.46 14.60
N LEU A 435 -3.24 -9.58 13.85
CA LEU A 435 -3.43 -8.93 12.56
C LEU A 435 -3.95 -7.50 12.78
N SER A 436 -3.43 -6.54 12.04
CA SER A 436 -3.94 -5.17 12.04
C SER A 436 -4.01 -4.55 10.65
N GLY A 437 -5.12 -3.84 10.39
CA GLY A 437 -5.29 -2.91 9.28
C GLY A 437 -5.23 -1.44 9.70
N GLY A 438 -4.68 -1.14 10.87
CA GLY A 438 -4.60 0.22 11.43
C GLY A 438 -4.59 0.24 12.95
N PRO A 439 -5.60 -0.35 13.64
CA PRO A 439 -5.64 -0.36 15.10
C PRO A 439 -4.44 -1.08 15.72
N ILE A 440 -3.78 -0.46 16.70
CA ILE A 440 -2.77 -1.13 17.52
C ILE A 440 -3.43 -1.60 18.81
N ILE A 441 -3.28 -2.89 19.11
CA ILE A 441 -3.94 -3.56 20.23
C ILE A 441 -2.88 -4.06 21.21
N ARG A 442 -3.05 -3.71 22.49
CA ARG A 442 -2.39 -4.39 23.61
C ARG A 442 -3.47 -5.11 24.40
N LEU A 443 -3.29 -6.42 24.62
CA LEU A 443 -4.25 -7.24 25.33
C LEU A 443 -3.51 -8.27 26.18
N THR A 444 -3.90 -8.37 27.45
CA THR A 444 -3.51 -9.47 28.34
C THR A 444 -4.73 -9.98 29.10
N VAL A 445 -4.74 -11.27 29.42
CA VAL A 445 -5.77 -11.88 30.27
C VAL A 445 -5.07 -12.72 31.32
N ASP A 446 -5.31 -12.44 32.60
CA ASP A 446 -4.64 -13.11 33.73
C ASP A 446 -3.11 -13.12 33.59
N GLY A 447 -2.55 -12.02 33.08
CA GLY A 447 -1.11 -11.86 32.82
C GLY A 447 -0.59 -12.64 31.61
N GLN A 448 -1.44 -13.35 30.88
CA GLN A 448 -1.08 -14.08 29.67
C GLN A 448 -1.18 -13.17 28.44
N PRO A 449 -0.19 -13.17 27.53
CA PRO A 449 -0.21 -12.35 26.32
C PRO A 449 -1.16 -12.91 25.25
N ILE A 450 -1.42 -12.10 24.21
CA ILE A 450 -2.11 -12.52 22.99
C ILE A 450 -1.51 -13.84 22.46
N GLY A 451 -2.38 -14.77 22.06
CA GLY A 451 -1.99 -16.11 21.59
C GLY A 451 -1.99 -17.19 22.66
N SER A 452 -1.97 -16.81 23.94
CA SER A 452 -1.89 -17.77 25.04
C SER A 452 -3.17 -18.57 25.25
N THR A 453 -3.01 -19.80 25.76
CA THR A 453 -4.15 -20.63 26.19
C THR A 453 -4.34 -20.50 27.69
N ILE A 454 -5.56 -20.15 28.10
CA ILE A 454 -5.91 -19.97 29.51
C ILE A 454 -6.84 -21.10 29.95
N ASN A 455 -6.48 -21.75 31.05
CA ASN A 455 -7.30 -22.82 31.63
C ASN A 455 -8.27 -22.21 32.64
N LEU A 456 -9.56 -22.23 32.31
CA LEU A 456 -10.61 -21.78 33.22
C LEU A 456 -11.04 -22.92 34.16
N PRO A 457 -11.37 -22.63 35.43
CA PRO A 457 -11.94 -23.63 36.33
C PRO A 457 -13.32 -24.09 35.83
N GLY A 458 -13.70 -25.33 36.13
CA GLY A 458 -14.89 -25.99 35.56
C GLY A 458 -16.25 -25.33 35.86
N ASN A 459 -16.29 -24.31 36.71
CA ASN A 459 -17.46 -23.44 36.97
C ASN A 459 -17.44 -22.13 36.14
N GLY A 460 -16.56 -22.01 35.15
CA GLY A 460 -16.53 -20.90 34.19
C GLY A 460 -15.60 -19.73 34.54
N GLY A 461 -14.93 -19.77 35.69
CA GLY A 461 -14.04 -18.69 36.16
C GLY A 461 -14.78 -17.39 36.52
N THR A 462 -14.51 -16.83 37.70
CA THR A 462 -14.98 -15.48 38.05
C THR A 462 -13.94 -14.47 37.63
N GLY A 463 -14.17 -13.80 36.50
CA GLY A 463 -13.43 -12.61 36.07
C GLY A 463 -12.18 -12.92 35.26
N ILE A 464 -12.31 -12.94 33.94
CA ILE A 464 -11.20 -12.64 33.02
C ILE A 464 -10.81 -11.20 33.35
N HIS A 465 -9.72 -11.01 34.09
CA HIS A 465 -9.19 -9.67 34.32
C HIS A 465 -8.39 -9.29 33.08
N ILE A 466 -8.90 -8.32 32.31
CA ILE A 466 -8.20 -7.67 31.21
C ILE A 466 -7.54 -6.43 31.81
N PRO A 467 -6.28 -6.49 32.26
CA PRO A 467 -5.68 -5.40 33.02
C PRO A 467 -5.42 -4.18 32.11
N HIS A 468 -5.20 -4.41 30.81
CA HIS A 468 -4.86 -3.39 29.82
C HIS A 468 -5.43 -3.81 28.47
N SER A 469 -6.49 -3.14 28.00
CA SER A 469 -6.88 -3.11 26.58
C SER A 469 -6.73 -1.68 26.09
N HIS A 470 -5.72 -1.43 25.25
CA HIS A 470 -5.59 -0.16 24.54
C HIS A 470 -5.72 -0.45 23.06
N VAL A 471 -6.84 -0.02 22.47
CA VAL A 471 -7.04 0.01 21.03
C VAL A 471 -6.99 1.47 20.63
N ARG A 472 -5.92 1.89 19.96
CA ARG A 472 -5.91 3.19 19.29
C ARG A 472 -6.20 2.94 17.83
N ASN A 473 -7.37 3.40 17.38
CA ASN A 473 -7.76 3.27 15.99
C ASN A 473 -7.05 4.35 15.15
N CYS A 474 -6.32 3.93 14.11
CA CYS A 474 -5.66 4.84 13.16
C CYS A 474 -6.47 5.03 11.87
N SER A 475 -7.66 4.40 11.75
CA SER A 475 -8.64 4.78 10.73
C SER A 475 -9.47 5.95 11.26
N GLY A 476 -9.42 7.10 10.58
CA GLY A 476 -10.13 8.32 10.97
C GLY A 476 -11.59 8.11 11.37
N GLY A 477 -12.08 8.98 12.25
CA GLY A 477 -13.48 9.04 12.64
C GLY A 477 -13.75 8.71 14.10
N GLU A 478 -13.09 9.39 15.03
CA GLU A 478 -13.61 9.86 16.33
C GLU A 478 -12.42 10.37 17.14
N GLY A 479 -12.50 11.60 17.65
CA GLY A 479 -11.41 12.23 18.40
C GLY A 479 -10.82 11.28 19.45
N CYS A 480 -9.48 11.22 19.50
CA CYS A 480 -8.69 10.41 20.43
C CYS A 480 -9.30 10.38 21.84
N ARG A 481 -10.11 9.36 22.13
CA ARG A 481 -10.54 9.03 23.48
C ARG A 481 -9.68 7.88 23.97
N LEU A 482 -8.88 8.19 24.99
CA LEU A 482 -8.37 7.19 25.91
C LEU A 482 -9.58 6.64 26.66
N ASP A 483 -10.14 5.51 26.23
CA ASP A 483 -10.97 4.73 27.15
C ASP A 483 -10.03 3.97 28.08
N SER A 484 -9.63 4.65 29.15
CA SER A 484 -9.13 3.98 30.36
C SER A 484 -10.31 3.29 31.02
N GLY A 485 -10.55 2.02 30.68
CA GLY A 485 -11.39 1.15 31.50
C GLY A 485 -10.66 0.83 32.81
N GLU A 486 -11.18 1.34 33.93
CA GLU A 486 -10.90 0.81 35.28
C GLU A 486 -11.55 -0.57 35.48
#